data_AF-A0A350PHJ2-F1
#
_entry.id   AF-A0A350PHJ2-F1
#
_cell.length_a   1.000
_cell.length_b   1.000
_cell.length_c   1.000
_cell.angle_alpha   90.00
_cell.angle_beta   90.00
_cell.angle_gamma   90.00
#
_symmetry.space_group_name_H-M   'P 1'
#
loop_
_entity.id
_entity.type
_entity.pdbx_description
1 polymer ?
#
loop_
_entity_poly.entity_id
_entity_poly.type
_entity_poly.pdbx_seq_one_letter_code
_entity_poly.pdbx_strand_id
1 'polypeptide(L)'
;SYVFLDPPYRGCFTQYGVDFDDKIQQSVIDYLNQATSKGAYAMMSNRDIHDGFFESRMGNNNLLYFDVTYTAGRRKKNEDGTHSAKKAREILMIGVKQ
;
A
#
# COMPACT_ATOMS: atom_id res chain seq x y z
N SER A 1 -4.74 -14.62 16.13
CA SER A 1 -5.56 -13.77 15.25
C SER A 1 -4.86 -13.50 13.94
N TYR A 2 -5.62 -13.17 12.91
CA TYR A 2 -5.13 -12.74 11.61
C TYR A 2 -5.65 -11.33 11.33
N VAL A 3 -4.78 -10.42 10.89
CA VAL A 3 -5.10 -9.01 10.65
C VAL A 3 -4.64 -8.62 9.25
N PHE A 4 -5.57 -8.19 8.41
CA PHE A 4 -5.29 -7.70 7.07
C PHE A 4 -5.66 -6.22 6.99
N LEU A 5 -4.70 -5.38 6.61
CA LEU A 5 -4.83 -3.92 6.56
C LEU A 5 -4.81 -3.46 5.10
N ASP A 6 -5.93 -2.96 4.61
CA ASP A 6 -6.08 -2.41 3.25
C ASP A 6 -6.50 -0.93 3.32
N PRO A 7 -5.61 -0.03 3.76
CA PRO A 7 -5.91 1.40 3.85
C PRO A 7 -6.04 2.04 2.45
N PRO A 8 -6.52 3.29 2.34
CA PRO A 8 -6.36 4.08 1.13
C PRO A 8 -4.91 4.08 0.63
N TYR A 9 -4.70 3.72 -0.65
CA TYR A 9 -3.35 3.61 -1.20
C TYR A 9 -2.70 4.97 -1.39
N ARG A 10 -1.39 5.04 -1.13
CA ARG A 10 -0.59 6.21 -1.49
C ARG A 10 -0.70 6.48 -3.00
N GLY A 11 -0.80 7.75 -3.37
CA GLY A 11 -1.03 8.18 -4.75
C GLY A 11 -2.40 7.79 -5.33
N CYS A 12 -3.38 7.45 -4.48
CA CYS A 12 -4.76 7.28 -4.90
C CYS A 12 -5.50 8.62 -4.92
N PHE A 13 -6.22 8.87 -6.02
CA PHE A 13 -7.00 10.10 -6.23
C PHE A 13 -8.41 10.01 -5.60
N THR A 14 -8.78 8.86 -5.04
CA THR A 14 -10.05 8.69 -4.33
C THR A 14 -10.03 9.52 -3.05
N GLN A 15 -10.82 10.59 -3.03
CA GLN A 15 -11.09 11.39 -1.85
C GLN A 15 -12.04 10.61 -0.92
N TYR A 16 -11.48 9.89 0.04
CA TYR A 16 -12.25 9.25 1.11
C TYR A 16 -12.61 10.27 2.20
N GLY A 17 -13.13 11.45 1.86
CA GLY A 17 -13.64 12.46 2.80
C GLY A 17 -12.66 13.07 3.82
N VAL A 18 -11.46 12.49 3.97
CA VAL A 18 -10.36 12.90 4.85
C VAL A 18 -9.04 12.71 4.10
N ASP A 19 -8.08 13.62 4.34
CA ASP A 19 -6.74 13.51 3.78
C ASP A 19 -6.03 12.30 4.40
N PHE A 20 -5.81 11.26 3.60
CA PHE A 20 -5.00 10.11 4.00
C PHE A 20 -3.53 10.41 3.68
N ASP A 21 -2.89 11.12 4.60
CA ASP A 21 -1.51 11.57 4.45
C ASP A 21 -0.48 10.53 4.93
N ASP A 22 0.80 10.87 4.78
CA ASP A 22 1.93 10.03 5.19
C ASP A 22 1.94 9.74 6.71
N LYS A 23 1.34 10.62 7.55
CA LYS A 23 1.26 10.40 9.00
C LYS A 23 0.21 9.33 9.32
N ILE A 24 -0.95 9.39 8.67
CA ILE A 24 -1.97 8.35 8.83
C ILE A 24 -1.41 7.02 8.30
N GLN A 25 -0.73 7.04 7.15
CA GLN A 25 -0.10 5.84 6.63
C GLN A 25 0.94 5.24 7.59
N GLN A 26 1.73 6.08 8.28
CA GLN A 26 2.65 5.63 9.32
C GLN A 26 1.90 4.94 10.48
N SER A 27 0.76 5.48 10.92
CA SER A 27 -0.01 4.87 12.01
C SER A 27 -0.55 3.47 11.66
N VAL A 28 -0.80 3.18 10.38
CA VAL A 28 -1.14 1.83 9.93
C VAL A 28 0.04 0.87 10.09
N ILE A 29 1.27 1.32 9.76
CA ILE A 29 2.49 0.52 9.96
C ILE A 29 2.70 0.27 11.47
N ASP A 30 2.48 1.28 12.30
CA ASP A 30 2.59 1.15 13.76
C ASP A 30 1.57 0.15 14.32
N TYR A 31 0.34 0.17 13.80
CA TYR A 31 -0.69 -0.80 14.16
C TYR A 31 -0.33 -2.23 13.70
N LEU A 32 0.20 -2.40 12.48
CA LEU A 32 0.72 -3.68 12.00
C LEU A 32 1.78 -4.24 12.96
N ASN A 33 2.73 -3.40 13.36
CA ASN A 33 3.79 -3.77 14.29
C ASN A 33 3.23 -4.15 15.67
N GLN A 34 2.28 -3.37 16.19
CA GLN A 34 1.63 -3.65 17.47
C GLN A 34 0.80 -4.94 17.44
N ALA A 35 0.06 -5.21 16.36
CA ALA A 35 -0.70 -6.44 16.21
C ALA A 35 0.23 -7.65 16.16
N THR A 36 1.34 -7.53 15.44
CA THR A 36 2.37 -8.57 15.32
C THR A 36 3.03 -8.86 16.66
N SER A 37 3.42 -7.84 17.43
CA SER A 37 4.04 -8.01 18.75
C SER A 37 3.10 -8.63 19.79
N LYS A 38 1.78 -8.45 19.62
CA LYS A 38 0.74 -9.15 20.41
C LYS A 38 0.44 -10.57 19.92
N GLY A 39 1.20 -11.07 18.93
CA GLY A 39 1.13 -12.46 18.46
C GLY A 39 0.23 -12.69 17.25
N ALA A 40 -0.38 -11.66 16.65
CA ALA A 40 -1.18 -11.80 15.45
C ALA A 40 -0.32 -12.04 14.20
N TYR A 41 -0.89 -12.70 13.20
CA TYR A 41 -0.35 -12.68 11.84
C TYR A 41 -0.92 -11.45 11.15
N ALA A 42 -0.12 -10.39 11.02
CA ALA A 42 -0.55 -9.12 10.45
C ALA A 42 0.13 -8.86 9.11
N MET A 43 -0.62 -8.31 8.15
CA MET A 43 -0.08 -7.84 6.87
C MET A 43 -0.84 -6.62 6.36
N MET A 44 -0.19 -5.83 5.51
CA MET A 44 -0.73 -4.60 4.93
C MET A 44 -0.48 -4.53 3.42
N SER A 45 -1.51 -4.27 2.64
CA SER A 45 -1.44 -3.94 1.22
C SER A 45 -1.31 -2.43 1.01
N ASN A 46 -0.60 -2.04 -0.06
CA ASN A 46 -0.57 -0.66 -0.53
C ASN A 46 0.00 -0.56 -1.95
N ARG A 47 0.18 0.66 -2.45
CA ARG A 47 0.88 0.96 -3.70
C ARG A 47 2.25 1.57 -3.44
N ASP A 48 3.26 1.03 -4.11
CA ASP A 48 4.56 1.68 -4.29
C ASP A 48 4.44 2.78 -5.37
N ILE A 49 4.70 4.03 -4.98
CA ILE A 49 4.78 5.18 -5.90
C ILE A 49 6.24 5.53 -6.25
N HIS A 50 7.18 4.64 -5.91
CA HIS A 50 8.61 4.71 -6.19
C HIS A 50 9.34 5.86 -5.48
N ASP A 51 8.90 6.20 -4.27
CA ASP A 51 9.52 7.25 -3.43
C ASP A 51 10.26 6.69 -2.20
N GLY A 52 10.34 5.37 -2.06
CA GLY A 52 11.06 4.72 -0.95
C GLY A 52 10.35 4.77 0.41
N PHE A 53 9.08 5.19 0.45
CA PHE A 53 8.35 5.41 1.71
C PHE A 53 8.26 4.15 2.58
N PHE A 54 7.94 3.01 1.99
CA PHE A 54 7.74 1.75 2.73
C PHE A 54 9.07 1.09 3.08
N GLU A 55 10.05 1.17 2.19
CA GLU A 55 11.41 0.68 2.36
C GLU A 55 12.07 1.35 3.57
N SER A 56 11.90 2.66 3.73
CA SER A 56 12.47 3.39 4.85
C SER A 56 11.74 3.15 6.19
N ARG A 57 10.60 2.45 6.18
CA ARG A 57 9.70 2.27 7.34
C ARG A 57 9.41 0.81 7.68
N MET A 58 9.84 -0.14 6.86
CA MET A 58 9.53 -1.56 7.03
C MET A 58 10.17 -2.16 8.29
N GLY A 59 11.30 -1.62 8.75
CA GLY A 59 12.06 -2.21 9.86
C GLY A 59 12.43 -3.66 9.55
N ASN A 60 12.05 -4.59 10.44
CA ASN A 60 12.29 -6.02 10.27
C ASN A 60 11.16 -6.77 9.52
N ASN A 61 10.11 -6.06 9.10
CA ASN A 61 9.01 -6.68 8.36
C ASN A 61 9.47 -7.12 6.98
N ASN A 62 8.79 -8.11 6.39
CA ASN A 62 9.03 -8.47 4.99
C ASN A 62 8.24 -7.53 4.08
N LEU A 63 8.85 -7.05 3.00
CA LEU A 63 8.21 -6.22 2.00
C LEU A 63 8.25 -6.92 0.64
N LEU A 64 7.09 -7.34 0.15
CA LEU A 64 6.92 -7.98 -1.15
C LEU A 64 6.35 -6.98 -2.15
N TYR A 65 6.68 -7.15 -3.43
CA TYR A 65 6.21 -6.30 -4.51
C TYR A 65 5.52 -7.11 -5.60
N PHE A 66 4.50 -6.51 -6.21
CA PHE A 66 3.73 -7.10 -7.30
C PHE A 66 3.61 -6.08 -8.43
N ASP A 67 4.13 -6.42 -9.60
CA ASP A 67 3.91 -5.61 -10.80
C ASP A 67 2.50 -5.89 -11.33
N VAL A 68 1.67 -4.86 -11.33
CA VAL A 68 0.26 -4.95 -11.75
C VAL A 68 -0.02 -4.00 -12.91
N THR A 69 -0.99 -4.39 -13.72
CA THR A 69 -1.49 -3.56 -14.83
C THR A 69 -2.99 -3.37 -14.65
N TYR A 70 -3.41 -2.15 -14.32
CA TYR A 70 -4.83 -1.87 -14.17
C TYR A 70 -5.50 -1.75 -15.54
N THR A 71 -6.43 -2.66 -15.81
CA THR A 71 -7.17 -2.73 -17.08
C THR A 71 -8.55 -2.07 -17.01
N ALA A 72 -9.06 -1.76 -15.80
CA ALA A 72 -10.35 -1.11 -15.55
C ALA A 72 -10.22 0.09 -14.60
N GLY A 73 -11.01 1.14 -14.81
CA GLY A 73 -11.12 2.34 -13.94
C GLY A 73 -9.94 3.33 -13.96
N ARG A 74 -8.70 2.84 -14.10
CA ARG A 74 -7.46 3.65 -14.17
C ARG A 74 -6.77 3.49 -15.52
N ARG A 75 -7.48 3.80 -16.60
CA ARG A 75 -6.84 3.87 -17.91
C ARG A 75 -6.28 5.27 -18.14
N LYS A 76 -5.02 5.38 -18.55
CA LYS A 76 -4.44 6.64 -19.00
C LYS A 76 -5.17 7.04 -20.29
N LYS A 77 -5.81 8.21 -20.31
CA LYS A 77 -6.36 8.77 -21.54
C LYS A 77 -5.18 9.25 -22.39
N ASN A 78 -5.03 8.66 -23.57
CA ASN A 78 -4.05 9.06 -24.57
C ASN A 78 -4.57 10.29 -25.33
N GLU A 79 -3.69 10.99 -26.04
CA GLU A 79 -4.03 12.21 -26.80
C GLU A 79 -5.06 11.95 -27.91
N ASP A 80 -5.07 10.72 -28.45
CA ASP A 80 -6.01 10.23 -29.46
C ASP A 80 -7.39 9.81 -28.88
N GLY A 81 -7.60 9.99 -27.57
CA GLY A 81 -8.81 9.59 -26.88
C GLY A 81 -8.89 8.09 -26.53
N THR A 82 -7.90 7.29 -26.91
CA THR A 82 -7.80 5.89 -26.48
C THR A 82 -7.35 5.79 -25.02
N HIS A 83 -7.46 4.59 -24.47
CA HIS A 83 -7.21 4.34 -23.07
C HIS A 83 -6.15 3.24 -22.91
N SER A 84 -4.97 3.60 -22.40
CA SER A 84 -3.89 2.65 -22.12
C SER A 84 -3.93 2.16 -20.67
N ALA A 85 -3.59 0.89 -20.46
CA ALA A 85 -3.51 0.32 -19.12
C ALA A 85 -2.37 0.99 -18.34
N LYS A 86 -2.63 1.37 -17.08
CA LYS A 86 -1.61 2.01 -16.24
C LYS A 86 -0.86 0.93 -15.47
N LYS A 87 0.44 0.80 -15.73
CA LYS A 87 1.34 0.00 -14.89
C LYS A 87 1.40 0.62 -13.49
N ALA A 88 1.41 -0.22 -12.48
CA ALA A 88 1.64 0.15 -11.10
C ALA A 88 2.37 -0.97 -10.38
N ARG A 89 2.91 -0.66 -9.22
CA ARG A 89 3.55 -1.63 -8.34
C ARG A 89 2.83 -1.62 -7.01
N GLU A 90 2.29 -2.76 -6.62
CA GLU A 90 1.67 -2.95 -5.32
C GLU A 90 2.66 -3.58 -4.36
N ILE A 91 2.42 -3.40 -3.06
CA ILE A 91 3.21 -3.98 -2.00
C ILE A 91 2.36 -4.85 -1.08
N LEU A 92 3.01 -5.82 -0.44
CA LEU A 92 2.51 -6.47 0.76
C LEU A 92 3.60 -6.43 1.83
N MET A 93 3.32 -5.72 2.92
CA MET A 93 4.17 -5.72 4.11
C MET A 93 3.67 -6.79 5.08
N ILE A 94 4.53 -7.70 5.51
CA ILE A 94 4.18 -8.81 6.41
C ILE A 94 4.94 -8.62 7.73
N GLY A 95 4.18 -8.54 8.82
CA GLY A 95 4.70 -8.42 10.17
C GLY A 95 5.57 -9.62 10.55
N VAL A 96 6.79 -9.35 11.02
CA VAL A 96 7.69 -10.38 11.56
C VAL A 96 7.69 -10.29 13.08
N LYS A 97 7.44 -11.43 13.74
CA LYS A 97 7.50 -11.51 15.20
C LYS A 97 8.95 -11.27 15.64
N GLN A 98 9.12 -10.30 16.53
CA GLN A 98 10.39 -10.06 17.22
C GLN A 98 10.57 -11.07 18.35
#